data_AF-A0A484ZNX4-F1
#
_entry.id   AF-A0A484ZNX4-F1
#
_cell.length_a   1.000
_cell.length_b   1.000
_cell.length_c   1.000
_cell.angle_alpha   90.00
_cell.angle_beta   90.00
_cell.angle_gamma   90.00
#
_symmetry.space_group_name_H-M   'P 1'
#
loop_
_entity.id
_entity.type
_entity.pdbx_description
1 polymer ?
#
loop_
_entity_poly.entity_id
_entity_poly.type
_entity_poly.pdbx_seq_one_letter_code
_entity_poly.pdbx_strand_id
1 'polypeptide(L)' 'MLNNTPICTHCDSSNNVKKYGLARSGLQRYRCGHCNKTFQAKYIYPAYEENMAKQVQNLLSKGKTKIQIWWHFKVTSLCC' A
#
# COMPACT_ATOMS: atom_id res chain seq x y z
N MET A 1 -17.60 8.17 17.01
CA MET A 1 -16.75 6.96 16.95
C MET A 1 -16.24 6.81 15.53
N LEU A 2 -14.99 7.20 15.23
CA LEU A 2 -14.41 6.96 13.90
C LEU A 2 -14.09 5.46 13.79
N ASN A 3 -14.99 4.75 13.14
CA ASN A 3 -14.83 3.40 12.65
C ASN A 3 -13.73 3.41 11.58
N ASN A 4 -12.46 3.36 12.01
CA ASN A 4 -11.28 3.15 11.16
C ASN A 4 -11.24 1.71 10.61
N THR A 5 -12.33 1.25 10.01
CA THR A 5 -12.35 -0.01 9.27
C THR A 5 -11.53 0.20 8.00
N PRO A 6 -10.42 -0.53 7.80
CA PRO A 6 -9.58 -0.32 6.64
C PRO A 6 -10.32 -0.79 5.38
N ILE A 7 -10.25 0.03 4.33
CA ILE A 7 -10.84 -0.28 3.02
C ILE A 7 -10.00 -1.35 2.35
N CYS A 8 -10.63 -2.36 1.77
CA CYS A 8 -9.92 -3.39 1.03
C CYS A 8 -9.28 -2.81 -0.22
N THR A 9 -7.96 -2.91 -0.35
CA THR A 9 -7.21 -2.45 -1.53
C THR A 9 -7.60 -3.19 -2.81
N HIS A 10 -8.09 -4.42 -2.71
CA HIS A 10 -8.43 -5.22 -3.89
C HIS A 10 -9.79 -4.93 -4.52
N CYS A 11 -10.75 -4.41 -3.75
CA CYS A 11 -12.12 -4.23 -4.23
C CYS A 11 -12.77 -2.94 -3.72
N ASP A 12 -11.98 -2.04 -3.13
CA ASP A 12 -12.37 -0.75 -2.55
C ASP A 12 -13.56 -0.80 -1.58
N SER A 13 -13.85 -1.99 -1.04
CA SER A 13 -14.97 -2.22 -0.14
C SER A 13 -14.50 -2.30 1.31
N SER A 14 -15.18 -1.55 2.19
CA SER A 14 -15.03 -1.67 3.65
C SER A 14 -15.97 -2.70 4.25
N ASN A 15 -16.85 -3.32 3.44
CA ASN A 15 -17.86 -4.24 3.94
C ASN A 15 -17.23 -5.55 4.43
N ASN A 16 -17.56 -5.91 5.67
CA ASN A 16 -17.19 -7.17 6.29
C ASN A 16 -15.67 -7.43 6.34
N VAL A 17 -14.89 -6.39 6.68
CA VAL A 17 -13.44 -6.52 6.89
C VAL A 17 -13.16 -6.98 8.32
N LYS A 18 -12.48 -8.13 8.46
CA LYS A 18 -12.14 -8.74 9.76
C LYS A 18 -10.62 -8.79 9.97
N LYS A 19 -10.18 -8.71 11.22
CA LYS A 19 -8.77 -8.93 11.59
C LYS A 19 -8.38 -10.38 11.27
N TYR A 20 -7.24 -10.57 10.61
CA TYR A 20 -6.73 -11.86 10.15
C TYR A 20 -5.27 -12.05 10.58
N GLY A 21 -5.05 -12.07 11.89
CA GLY A 21 -3.72 -12.23 12.49
C GLY A 21 -2.74 -11.09 12.17
N LEU A 22 -1.47 -11.30 12.52
CA LEU A 22 -0.38 -10.35 12.30
C LEU A 22 0.53 -10.84 11.17
N ALA A 23 1.15 -9.91 10.45
CA ALA A 23 2.27 -10.19 9.56
C ALA A 23 3.52 -10.54 10.39
N ARG A 24 4.55 -11.09 9.74
CA ARG A 24 5.85 -11.36 10.39
C ARG A 24 6.49 -10.12 11.02
N SER A 25 6.13 -8.94 10.50
CA SER A 25 6.58 -7.66 11.01
C SER A 25 5.74 -7.10 12.17
N GLY A 26 4.75 -7.84 12.66
CA GLY A 26 3.85 -7.41 13.74
C GLY A 26 2.68 -6.52 13.28
N LEU A 27 2.59 -6.19 11.98
CA LEU A 27 1.48 -5.39 11.45
C LEU A 27 0.19 -6.19 11.33
N GLN A 28 -0.94 -5.56 11.64
CA GLN A 28 -2.25 -6.19 11.54
C GLN A 28 -2.63 -6.48 10.07
N ARG A 29 -2.94 -7.74 9.77
CA ARG A 29 -3.56 -8.15 8.51
C ARG A 29 -5.09 -8.16 8.66
N TYR A 30 -5.77 -7.89 7.57
CA TYR A 30 -7.22 -7.90 7.47
C TYR A 30 -7.65 -8.85 6.35
N ARG A 31 -8.81 -9.47 6.50
CA ARG A 31 -9.46 -10.26 5.46
C ARG A 31 -10.76 -9.58 5.08
N CYS A 32 -10.92 -9.30 3.79
CA CYS A 32 -12.17 -8.78 3.24
C CYS A 32 -13.17 -9.93 3.09
N GLY A 33 -14.38 -9.77 3.62
CA GLY A 33 -15.46 -10.75 3.44
C GLY A 33 -16.13 -10.71 2.06
N HIS A 34 -15.94 -9.63 1.30
CA HIS A 34 -16.51 -9.50 -0.05
C HIS A 34 -15.65 -10.23 -1.09
N CYS A 35 -14.36 -9.91 -1.18
CA CYS A 35 -13.45 -10.53 -2.15
C CYS A 35 -12.65 -11.71 -1.58
N ASN A 36 -12.81 -12.03 -0.30
CA ASN A 36 -12.08 -13.09 0.43
C ASN A 36 -10.55 -12.96 0.45
N LYS A 37 -9.99 -11.86 -0.05
CA LYS A 37 -8.55 -11.59 -0.04
C LYS A 37 -8.10 -10.98 1.28
N THR A 38 -6.86 -11.26 1.65
CA THR A 38 -6.20 -10.63 2.81
C THR A 38 -5.35 -9.46 2.38
N PHE A 39 -5.43 -8.35 3.09
CA PHE A 39 -4.65 -7.14 2.82
C PHE A 39 -4.08 -6.57 4.12
N GLN A 40 -3.08 -5.70 4.02
CA GLN A 40 -2.55 -4.95 5.17
C GLN A 40 -3.01 -3.51 5.05
N ALA A 41 -3.43 -2.90 6.17
CA ALA A 41 -3.84 -1.50 6.17
C ALA A 41 -2.64 -0.53 6.08
N LYS A 42 -1.45 -1.01 6.47
CA LYS A 42 -0.18 -0.28 6.38
C LYS A 42 0.87 -1.27 5.93
N TYR A 43 1.67 -0.92 4.92
CA TYR A 43 2.82 -1.70 4.50
C TYR A 43 4.10 -1.04 5.02
N ILE A 44 5.09 -1.85 5.40
CA ILE A 44 6.43 -1.34 5.76
C ILE A 44 7.18 -0.89 4.51
N TYR A 45 6.90 -1.56 3.39
CA TYR A 45 7.48 -1.22 2.09
C TYR A 45 6.52 -0.33 1.33
N PRO A 46 6.87 0.93 1.06
CA PRO A 46 6.02 1.86 0.31
C PRO A 46 5.76 1.37 -1.12
N ALA A 47 6.60 0.47 -1.65
CA ALA A 47 6.46 -0.10 -2.98
C ALA A 47 5.20 -0.96 -3.18
N TYR A 48 4.61 -1.46 -2.08
CA TYR A 48 3.37 -2.24 -2.11
C TYR A 48 2.11 -1.39 -1.84
N GLU A 49 2.26 -0.10 -1.52
CA GLU A 49 1.10 0.78 -1.56
C GLU A 49 0.71 0.97 -3.02
N GLU A 50 -0.53 0.63 -3.38
CA GLU A 50 -1.10 0.79 -4.73
C GLU A 50 -0.94 2.21 -5.30
N ASN A 51 -0.61 3.18 -4.44
CA ASN A 51 -0.32 4.55 -4.81
C ASN A 51 1.10 4.80 -5.32
N MET A 52 2.10 3.93 -5.12
CA MET A 52 3.45 4.21 -5.62
C MET A 52 3.49 4.26 -7.15
N ALA A 53 2.89 3.28 -7.82
CA ALA A 53 2.85 3.27 -9.28
C ALA A 53 2.13 4.50 -9.84
N LYS A 54 0.98 4.88 -9.24
CA LYS A 54 0.25 6.11 -9.59
C LYS A 54 1.06 7.37 -9.34
N GLN A 55 1.79 7.45 -8.22
CA GLN A 55 2.66 8.58 -7.90
C GLN A 55 3.85 8.68 -8.88
N VAL A 56 4.47 7.56 -9.26
CA VAL A 56 5.52 7.53 -10.28
C VAL A 56 4.97 8.04 -11.62
N GLN A 57 3.81 7.56 -12.06
CA GLN A 57 3.16 8.03 -13.29
C GLN A 57 2.83 9.54 -13.24
N ASN A 58 2.33 10.03 -12.11
CA ASN A 58 2.07 11.46 -11.91
C ASN A 58 3.34 12.32 -11.89
N LEU A 59 4.47 11.80 -11.42
CA LEU A 59 5.73 12.52 -11.45
C LEU A 59 6.30 12.55 -12.87
N LEU A 60 6.16 11.46 -13.61
CA LEU A 60 6.53 11.39 -15.03
C LEU A 60 5.68 12.37 -15.87
N SER A 61 4.37 12.45 -15.65
CA SER A 61 3.49 13.39 -16.36
C SER A 61 3.80 14.86 -16.05
N LYS A 62 4.38 15.15 -14.88
CA LYS A 62 4.91 16.47 -14.50
C LYS A 62 6.32 16.75 -15.06
N GLY A 63 6.85 15.88 -15.93
CA GLY A 63 8.16 16.04 -16.56
C GLY A 63 9.34 15.74 -15.63
N LYS A 64 9.14 15.06 -14.50
CA LYS A 64 10.25 14.68 -13.61
C LYS A 64 11.05 13.54 -14.24
N THR A 65 12.37 13.64 -14.15
CA THR A 65 13.26 12.58 -14.64
C THR A 65 13.31 11.41 -13.66
N LYS A 66 13.68 10.22 -14.15
CA LYS A 66 13.81 9.01 -13.33
C LYS A 66 14.71 9.21 -12.10
N ILE A 67 15.79 9.99 -12.25
CA ILE A 67 16.72 10.31 -11.16
C ILE A 67 16.02 11.17 -10.08
N GLN A 68 15.22 12.16 -10.48
CA GLN A 68 14.47 12.99 -9.52
C GLN A 68 13.38 12.18 -8.79
N ILE A 69 12.71 11.27 -9.50
CA ILE A 69 11.74 10.35 -8.90
C ILE A 69 12.43 9.39 -7.92
N TRP A 70 13.63 8.90 -8.27
CA TRP A 70 14.45 8.04 -7.41
C TRP A 70 14.80 8.74 -6.09
N TRP A 71 15.26 10.00 -6.15
CA TRP A 71 15.51 10.83 -4.96
C TRP A 71 14.24 11.08 -4.14
N HIS A 72 13.11 11.33 -4.80
CA HIS A 72 11.83 11.58 -4.15
C HIS A 72 11.38 10.40 -3.27
N PHE A 73 11.55 9.17 -3.77
CA PHE A 73 11.16 7.97 -3.03
C PHE A 73 12.27 7.43 -2.11
N LYS A 74 13.47 8.02 -2.14
CA LYS A 74 14.67 7.49 -1.46
C LYS A 74 14.73 5.97 -1.58
N VAL A 75 14.48 5.45 -2.79
CA VAL A 75 14.60 4.00 -3.05
C VAL A 75 16.08 3.71 -2.94
N THR A 76 16.54 3.41 -1.73
CA THR A 76 17.92 3.04 -1.50
C THR A 76 18.18 1.90 -2.45
N SER A 77 19.12 2.15 -3.35
CA SER A 77 19.81 1.09 -4.05
C SER A 77 20.48 0.27 -2.94
N LEU A 78 19.76 -0.72 -2.42
CA LEU A 78 20.38 -1.98 -2.04
C LEU A 78 20.88 -2.57 -3.36
N CYS A 79 21.97 -1.98 -3.89
CA CYS A 79 22.87 -2.75 -4.72
C CYS A 79 23.38 -3.86 -3.80
N CYS A 80 23.20 -5.09 -4.27
CA CYS A 80 23.96 -6.26 -3.86
C CYS A 80 25.45 -5.95 -3.70
#